data_AF-A0AAP0N695-F1
#
_entry.id   AF-A0AAP0N695-F1
#
_cell.length_a   1.000
_cell.length_b   1.000
_cell.length_c   1.000
_cell.angle_alpha   90.00
_cell.angle_beta   90.00
_cell.angle_gamma   90.00
#
_symmetry.space_group_name_H-M   'P 1'
#
loop_
_entity.id
_entity.type
_entity.pdbx_description
1 polymer ?
#
loop_
_entity_poly.entity_id
_entity_poly.type
_entity_poly.pdbx_seq_one_letter_code
_entity_poly.pdbx_strand_id
1 'polypeptide(L)' 'MDTQPEINEKMRAILVDWLIEVHNKFELMPETLYLTINIVDRFLSVKTVPRRELQLVGISAMLMASKYEEIWA' A
#
# COMPACT_ATOMS: atom_id res chain seq x y z
N MET A 1 10.49 -9.33 4.40
CA MET A 1 10.92 -7.91 4.47
C MET A 1 12.41 -7.81 4.80
N ASP A 2 13.16 -8.88 4.60
CA ASP A 2 14.51 -9.08 5.14
C ASP A 2 15.57 -8.24 4.43
N THR A 3 15.20 -7.66 3.28
CA THR A 3 16.02 -6.76 2.47
C THR A 3 15.83 -5.28 2.85
N GLN A 4 14.87 -4.93 3.71
CA GLN A 4 14.60 -3.55 4.12
C GLN A 4 15.36 -3.19 5.40
N PRO A 5 16.31 -2.24 5.38
CA PRO A 5 17.09 -1.87 6.57
C PRO A 5 16.30 -0.99 7.56
N GLU A 6 15.34 -0.21 7.09
CA GLU A 6 14.61 0.79 7.89
C GLU A 6 13.14 0.45 8.16
N ILE A 7 12.61 -0.60 7.52
CA ILE A 7 11.19 -0.95 7.58
C ILE A 7 11.06 -2.37 8.13
N ASN A 8 10.24 -2.52 9.18
CA ASN A 8 9.93 -3.80 9.79
C ASN A 8 8.43 -4.14 9.66
N GLU A 9 8.07 -5.38 9.97
CA GLU A 9 6.71 -5.90 9.82
C GLU A 9 5.67 -5.08 10.60
N LYS A 10 6.04 -4.54 11.77
CA LYS A 10 5.18 -3.66 12.56
C LYS A 10 4.86 -2.36 11.83
N MET A 11 5.83 -1.77 11.14
CA MET A 11 5.62 -0.57 10.33
C MET A 11 4.74 -0.86 9.12
N ARG A 12 4.86 -2.04 8.51
CA ARG A 12 3.94 -2.49 7.47
C ARG A 12 2.52 -2.63 8.00
N ALA A 13 2.33 -3.23 9.18
CA ALA A 13 1.01 -3.35 9.79
C ALA A 13 0.37 -1.97 10.03
N ILE A 14 1.13 -1.02 10.60
CA ILE A 14 0.67 0.37 10.79
C ILE A 14 0.30 1.04 9.46
N LEU A 15 1.08 0.83 8.41
CA LEU A 15 0.75 1.34 7.07
C LEU A 15 -0.57 0.75 6.56
N VAL A 16 -0.75 -0.56 6.70
CA VAL A 16 -1.96 -1.27 6.21
C VAL A 16 -3.19 -0.80 6.97
N ASP A 17 -3.14 -0.68 8.30
CA ASP A 17 -4.24 -0.15 9.10
C ASP A 17 -4.64 1.25 8.63
N TRP A 18 -3.65 2.12 8.40
CA TRP A 18 -3.90 3.45 7.86
C TRP A 18 -4.48 3.44 6.45
N LEU A 19 -4.02 2.54 5.56
CA LEU A 19 -4.59 2.39 4.22
C LEU A 19 -6.04 1.88 4.26
N ILE A 20 -6.41 1.06 5.24
CA ILE A 20 -7.81 0.64 5.44
C ILE A 20 -8.69 1.86 5.79
N GLU A 21 -8.23 2.77 6.65
CA GLU A 21 -8.96 4.00 6.95
C GLU A 21 -9.13 4.88 5.70
N VAL A 22 -8.07 5.03 4.89
CA VAL A 22 -8.12 5.79 3.63
C VAL A 22 -9.07 5.13 2.64
N HIS A 23 -8.97 3.81 2.44
CA HIS A 23 -9.83 3.03 1.56
C HIS A 23 -11.32 3.21 1.91
N ASN A 24 -11.68 3.06 3.20
CA ASN A 24 -13.05 3.24 3.68
C ASN A 24 -13.55 4.67 3.48
N LYS A 25 -12.69 5.67 3.70
CA LYS A 25 -13.06 7.09 3.53
C LYS A 25 -13.44 7.44 2.09
N PHE A 26 -12.84 6.75 1.12
CA PHE A 26 -13.12 6.93 -0.30
C PHE A 26 -14.14 5.93 -0.85
N GLU A 27 -14.68 5.04 0.00
CA GLU A 27 -15.69 4.04 -0.37
C GLU A 27 -15.27 3.18 -1.59
N LEU A 28 -13.98 2.87 -1.68
CA LEU A 28 -13.41 2.11 -2.80
C LEU A 28 -13.80 0.63 -2.73
N MET A 29 -13.74 -0.05 -3.86
CA MET A 29 -13.98 -1.49 -3.94
C MET A 29 -12.96 -2.28 -3.09
N PRO A 30 -13.34 -3.41 -2.46
CA PRO A 30 -12.41 -4.26 -1.70
C PRO A 30 -11.20 -4.72 -2.52
N GLU A 31 -11.41 -4.98 -3.81
CA GLU A 31 -10.39 -5.35 -4.79
C GLU A 31 -9.27 -4.31 -4.87
N THR A 32 -9.62 -3.02 -4.81
CA THR A 32 -8.65 -1.91 -4.78
C THR A 32 -7.72 -2.02 -3.58
N LEU A 33 -8.23 -2.36 -2.39
CA LEU A 33 -7.40 -2.54 -1.20
C LEU A 33 -6.48 -3.76 -1.33
N TYR A 34 -7.00 -4.88 -1.82
CA TYR A 34 -6.20 -6.10 -2.01
C TYR A 34 -5.07 -5.88 -3.01
N LEU A 35 -5.35 -5.23 -4.14
CA LEU A 35 -4.35 -4.87 -5.12
C LEU A 35 -3.35 -3.85 -4.58
N THR A 36 -3.79 -2.87 -3.80
CA THR A 36 -2.92 -1.91 -3.11
C THR A 36 -1.87 -2.63 -2.25
N ILE A 37 -2.31 -3.54 -1.37
CA ILE A 37 -1.43 -4.28 -0.48
C ILE A 37 -0.45 -5.15 -1.28
N ASN A 38 -0.93 -5.81 -2.33
CA ASN A 38 -0.09 -6.61 -3.22
C ASN A 38 1.02 -5.78 -3.87
N ILE A 39 0.69 -4.59 -4.39
CA ILE A 39 1.64 -3.67 -5.02
C ILE A 39 2.69 -3.20 -4.00
N VAL A 40 2.26 -2.80 -2.79
CA VAL A 40 3.18 -2.36 -1.72
C VAL A 40 4.19 -3.46 -1.39
N ASP A 41 3.72 -4.69 -1.15
CA ASP A 41 4.58 -5.80 -0.75
C ASP A 41 5.57 -6.18 -1.86
N ARG A 42 5.11 -6.19 -3.12
CA ARG A 42 5.97 -6.44 -4.28
C ARG A 42 7.00 -5.34 -4.49
N PHE A 43 6.65 -4.08 -4.24
CA PHE A 43 7.59 -2.98 -4.36
C PHE A 43 8.67 -3.07 -3.27
N LEU A 44 8.27 -3.34 -2.02
CA LEU A 44 9.19 -3.52 -0.89
C LEU A 44 10.06 -4.78 -1.01
N SER A 45 9.71 -5.77 -1.83
CA SER A 45 10.58 -6.94 -2.06
C SER A 45 11.74 -6.64 -3.01
N VAL A 46 11.59 -5.66 -3.91
CA VAL A 46 12.59 -5.34 -4.95
C VAL A 46 13.34 -4.02 -4.70
N LYS A 47 12.74 -3.09 -3.96
CA LYS A 47 13.30 -1.74 -3.77
C LYS A 47 13.39 -1.37 -2.29
N THR A 48 14.58 -1.01 -1.83
CA THR A 48 14.78 -0.41 -0.51
C THR A 48 14.17 0.99 -0.45
N VAL A 49 13.36 1.23 0.58
CA VAL A 49 12.60 2.46 0.76
C VAL A 49 12.96 3.06 2.13
N PRO A 50 13.28 4.37 2.20
CA PRO A 50 13.49 5.02 3.49
C PRO A 50 12.16 5.12 4.24
N ARG A 51 12.19 5.01 5.56
CA ARG A 51 10.97 4.99 6.39
C ARG A 51 10.00 6.13 6.09
N ARG A 52 10.52 7.33 5.82
CA ARG A 52 9.74 8.55 5.55
C ARG A 52 8.88 8.48 4.27
N GLU A 53 9.25 7.60 3.32
CA GLU A 53 8.56 7.45 2.04
C GLU A 53 7.57 6.28 2.04
N LEU A 54 7.46 5.52 3.15
CA LEU A 54 6.60 4.34 3.21
C LEU A 54 5.12 4.66 2.98
N GLN A 55 4.62 5.77 3.54
CA GLN A 55 3.25 6.23 3.29
C GLN A 55 3.05 6.71 1.85
N LEU A 56 4.07 7.35 1.26
CA LEU A 56 4.04 7.76 -0.14
C LEU A 56 3.91 6.55 -1.07
N VAL A 57 4.64 5.47 -0.79
CA VAL A 57 4.51 4.20 -1.50
C VAL A 57 3.08 3.65 -1.36
N GLY A 58 2.52 3.66 -0.14
CA GLY A 58 1.16 3.20 0.12
C GLY A 58 0.10 3.94 -0.69
N ILE A 59 0.11 5.28 -0.67
CA ILE A 59 -0.85 6.08 -1.45
C ILE A 59 -0.62 5.96 -2.96
N SER A 60 0.63 5.88 -3.40
CA SER A 60 0.94 5.69 -4.82
C SER A 60 0.42 4.32 -5.31
N ALA A 61 0.58 3.28 -4.50
CA ALA A 61 0.02 1.95 -4.77
C ALA A 61 -1.51 1.98 -4.83
N MET A 62 -2.16 2.69 -3.90
CA MET A 62 -3.62 2.81 -3.90
C MET A 62 -4.15 3.60 -5.08
N LEU A 63 -3.49 4.68 -5.49
CA LEU A 63 -3.83 5.43 -6.69
C LEU A 63 -3.69 4.58 -7.96
N MET A 64 -2.66 3.72 -8.02
CA MET A 64 -2.53 2.78 -9.13
C MET A 64 -3.65 1.75 -9.09
N ALA A 65 -3.91 1.13 -7.95
CA ALA A 65 -4.95 0.12 -7.79
C ALA A 65 -6.34 0.67 -8.13
N SER A 66 -6.68 1.88 -7.69
CA SER A 66 -7.97 2.49 -7.99
C SER A 66 -8.15 2.76 -9.48
N LYS A 67 -7.08 3.12 -10.20
CA LYS A 67 -7.11 3.22 -11.66
C LYS A 67 -7.30 1.89 -12.37
N TYR A 68 -7.08 0.75 -11.72
CA TYR A 68 -7.31 -0.56 -12.33
C TYR A 68 -8.70 -1.09 -12.01
N GLU A 69 -9.10 -1.03 -10.74
CA GLU A 69 -10.32 -1.69 -10.26
C GLU A 69 -11.56 -0.77 -10.39
N GLU A 70 -11.44 0.54 -10.11
CA GLU A 70 -12.60 1.45 -10.09
C GLU A 70 -13.06 1.89 -11.48
N ILE A 71 -12.34 1.54 -12.56
CA ILE A 71 -12.82 1.78 -13.93
C ILE A 71 -14.09 0.95 -14.23
N TRP A 72 -14.25 -0.18 -13.54
CA TRP A 72 -15.32 -1.14 -13.75
C TRP A 72 -16.42 -1.09 -12.67
N ALA A 73 -16.29 -0.18 -11.69
CA ALA A 73 -17.23 0.02 -10.59
C ALA A 73 -18.48 0.81 -11.02
#